data_AF-A0A323VSP7-F1
#
_entry.id   AF-A0A323VSP7-F1
#
_cell.length_a   1.000
_cell.length_b   1.000
_cell.length_c   1.000
_cell.angle_alpha   90.00
_cell.angle_beta   90.00
_cell.angle_gamma   90.00
#
_symmetry.space_group_name_H-M   'P 1'
#
loop_
_entity.id
_entity.type
_entity.pdbx_description
1 polymer ?
#
loop_
_entity_poly.entity_id
_entity_poly.type
_entity_poly.pdbx_seq_one_letter_code
_entity_poly.pdbx_strand_id
1 'polypeptide(L)' 'MAAAPFRPPWFGNVGVQVLAGIAVVYNLYQLVTKVIDEQYGEAFLSFAWTVVFGYVLLESLRARKAQQTAVDDEPAENTD' A
#
# COMPACT_ATOMS: atom_id res chain seq x y z
N MET A 1 -20.79 -16.47 6.80
CA MET A 1 -20.70 -15.00 6.85
C MET A 1 -19.24 -14.65 6.57
N ALA A 2 -18.95 -14.07 5.40
CA ALA A 2 -17.59 -13.59 5.14
C ALA A 2 -17.34 -12.41 6.08
N ALA A 3 -16.41 -12.57 7.02
CA ALA A 3 -15.98 -11.46 7.87
C ALA A 3 -15.56 -10.31 6.95
N ALA A 4 -16.15 -9.13 7.13
CA ALA A 4 -15.69 -7.94 6.43
C ALA A 4 -14.16 -7.84 6.65
N PRO A 5 -13.34 -7.75 5.59
CA PRO A 5 -11.89 -7.74 5.76
C PRO A 5 -11.53 -6.63 6.73
N PHE A 6 -10.84 -6.97 7.82
CA PHE A 6 -10.36 -5.98 8.78
C PHE A 6 -9.40 -5.03 8.03
N ARG A 7 -9.87 -3.80 7.77
CA ARG A 7 -9.08 -2.75 7.14
C ARG A 7 -8.70 -1.75 8.22
N PRO A 8 -7.42 -1.71 8.63
CA PRO A 8 -7.01 -0.78 9.65
C PRO A 8 -7.26 0.66 9.21
N PRO A 9 -7.77 1.53 10.11
CA PRO A 9 -8.21 2.88 9.75
C PRO A 9 -7.09 3.77 9.20
N TRP A 10 -5.82 3.44 9.46
CA TRP A 10 -4.66 4.17 8.96
C TRP A 10 -4.30 3.89 7.48
N PHE A 11 -4.91 2.90 6.82
CA PHE A 11 -4.63 2.60 5.40
C PHE A 11 -5.04 3.74 4.44
N GLY A 12 -5.99 4.59 4.83
CA GLY A 12 -6.37 5.78 4.06
C GLY A 12 -5.41 6.96 4.20
N ASN A 13 -4.47 6.92 5.16
CA ASN A 13 -3.59 8.05 5.45
C ASN A 13 -2.49 8.20 4.38
N VAL A 14 -2.33 9.43 3.89
CA VAL A 14 -1.28 9.80 2.92
C VAL A 14 0.13 9.42 3.42
N GLY A 15 0.37 9.53 4.74
CA GLY A 15 1.65 9.13 5.34
C GLY A 15 1.99 7.66 5.13
N VAL A 16 1.00 6.75 5.22
CA VAL A 16 1.22 5.31 5.00
C VAL A 16 1.47 5.03 3.51
N GLN A 17 0.80 5.75 2.61
CA GLN A 17 1.03 5.63 1.16
C GLN A 17 2.45 6.08 0.78
N VAL A 18 2.91 7.20 1.34
CA VAL A 18 4.27 7.71 1.08
C VAL A 18 5.32 6.75 1.65
N LEU A 19 5.15 6.28 2.89
CA LEU A 19 6.06 5.31 3.49
C LEU A 19 6.11 3.99 2.72
N ALA A 20 4.95 3.45 2.32
CA ALA A 20 4.89 2.25 1.50
C ALA A 20 5.54 2.46 0.13
N GLY A 21 5.30 3.61 -0.51
CA GLY A 21 5.92 3.97 -1.79
C GLY A 21 7.45 4.05 -1.70
N ILE A 22 7.98 4.75 -0.69
CA ILE A 22 9.43 4.85 -0.44
C ILE A 22 10.01 3.46 -0.17
N ALA A 23 9.34 2.65 0.64
CA ALA A 23 9.79 1.29 0.94
C ALA A 23 9.84 0.40 -0.31
N VAL A 24 8.88 0.50 -1.23
CA VAL A 24 8.89 -0.22 -2.51
C VAL A 24 10.08 0.21 -3.36
N VAL A 25 10.29 1.52 -3.54
CA VAL A 25 11.41 2.04 -4.35
C VAL A 25 12.75 1.62 -3.76
N TYR A 26 12.90 1.69 -2.44
CA TYR A 26 14.11 1.28 -1.75
C TYR A 26 14.41 -0.22 -1.91
N ASN A 27 13.39 -1.08 -1.74
CA ASN A 27 13.56 -2.52 -1.92
C ASN A 27 13.84 -2.89 -3.38
N LEU A 28 13.25 -2.18 -4.34
CA LEU A 28 13.55 -2.39 -5.76
C LEU A 28 14.99 -2.01 -6.09
N TYR A 29 15.48 -0.90 -5.54
CA TYR A 29 16.89 -0.50 -5.69
C TYR A 29 17.83 -1.56 -5.08
N GLN A 30 17.58 -1.98 -3.84
CA GLN A 30 18.32 -3.05 -3.15
C GLN A 30 18.29 -4.37 -3.91
N LEU A 31 17.15 -4.71 -4.52
CA LEU A 31 17.04 -5.91 -5.36
C LEU A 31 17.99 -5.83 -6.55
N VAL A 32 17.96 -4.72 -7.29
CA VAL A 32 18.80 -4.56 -8.49
C VAL A 32 20.29 -4.56 -8.12
N THR A 33 20.69 -3.85 -7.06
CA THR A 33 22.10 -3.85 -6.62
C THR A 33 22.55 -5.24 -6.20
N LYS A 34 21.74 -5.98 -5.43
CA LYS A 34 22.10 -7.33 -4.97
C LYS A 34 22.10 -8.37 -6.08
N VAL A 35 21.28 -8.19 -7.12
CA VAL A 35 21.32 -9.03 -8.32
C VAL A 35 22.60 -8.78 -9.11
N ILE A 36 23.04 -7.53 -9.23
CA ILE A 36 24.32 -7.18 -9.86
C ILE A 36 25.50 -7.75 -9.06
N ASP A 37 25.43 -7.70 -7.73
CA ASP A 37 26.46 -8.22 -6.83
C ASP A 37 26.41 -9.76 -6.66
N GLU A 38 25.62 -10.49 -7.45
CA GLU A 38 25.43 -11.96 -7.39
C GLU A 38 24.96 -12.49 -6.01
N GLN A 39 24.41 -11.62 -5.17
CA GLN A 39 23.88 -11.95 -3.84
C GLN A 39 22.41 -12.40 -3.94
N TYR A 40 22.17 -13.51 -4.63
CA TYR A 40 20.82 -13.99 -4.96
C TYR A 40 19.94 -14.29 -3.75
N GLY A 41 20.53 -14.72 -2.63
CA GLY A 41 19.78 -14.97 -1.38
C GLY A 41 19.19 -13.69 -0.79
N GLU A 42 19.97 -12.61 -0.74
CA GLU A 42 19.48 -11.33 -0.24
C GLU A 42 18.62 -10.58 -1.27
N ALA A 43 18.89 -10.78 -2.56
CA ALA A 43 18.04 -10.28 -3.64
C ALA A 43 16.62 -10.85 -3.52
N PHE A 44 16.47 -12.16 -3.31
CA PHE A 44 15.16 -12.77 -3.09
C PHE A 44 14.40 -12.14 -1.90
N LEU A 45 15.11 -11.86 -0.81
CA LEU A 45 14.50 -11.22 0.36
C LEU A 45 14.00 -9.80 0.02
N SER A 46 14.80 -8.99 -0.68
CA SER A 46 14.38 -7.67 -1.17
C SER A 46 13.18 -7.76 -2.13
N PHE A 47 13.11 -8.79 -2.97
CA PHE A 47 11.97 -9.03 -3.84
C PHE A 47 10.70 -9.35 -3.04
N ALA A 48 10.78 -10.25 -2.05
CA ALA A 48 9.66 -10.58 -1.18
C ALA A 48 9.12 -9.33 -0.45
N TRP A 49 10.01 -8.49 0.07
CA TRP A 49 9.62 -7.22 0.70
C TRP A 49 8.97 -6.25 -0.29
N THR A 50 9.46 -6.19 -1.53
CA THR A 50 8.86 -5.37 -2.59
C THR A 50 7.41 -5.78 -2.85
N VAL A 51 7.12 -7.09 -2.90
CA VAL A 51 5.76 -7.61 -3.09
C VAL A 51 4.86 -7.27 -1.90
N VAL A 52 5.35 -7.42 -0.67
CA VAL A 52 4.59 -7.09 0.54
C VAL A 52 4.25 -5.60 0.59
N PHE A 53 5.23 -4.72 0.40
CA PHE A 53 4.99 -3.27 0.42
C PHE A 53 4.17 -2.81 -0.78
N GLY A 54 4.33 -3.43 -1.96
CA GLY A 54 3.52 -3.18 -3.13
C GLY A 54 2.05 -3.52 -2.90
N TYR A 55 1.76 -4.64 -2.25
CA TYR A 55 0.40 -5.00 -1.85
C TYR A 55 -0.19 -4.00 -0.86
N VAL A 56 0.57 -3.60 0.17
CA VAL A 56 0.14 -2.59 1.15
C VAL A 56 -0.16 -1.25 0.47
N LEU A 57 0.66 -0.84 -0.49
CA LEU A 57 0.44 0.39 -1.26
C LEU A 57 -0.87 0.31 -2.08
N LEU A 58 -1.09 -0.80 -2.79
CA LEU A 58 -2.31 -1.02 -3.57
C LEU A 58 -3.56 -1.04 -2.70
N GLU A 59 -3.51 -1.70 -1.54
CA GLU A 59 -4.65 -1.72 -0.62
C GLU A 59 -4.88 -0.35 0.03
N SER A 60 -3.82 0.43 0.29
CA SER A 60 -3.92 1.82 0.77
C SER A 60 -4.57 2.74 -0.26
N LEU A 61 -4.24 2.56 -1.54
CA LEU A 61 -4.87 3.30 -2.64
C LEU A 61 -6.34 2.91 -2.82
N ARG A 62 -6.68 1.61 -2.76
CA ARG A 62 -8.07 1.13 -2.79
C ARG A 62 -8.88 1.66 -1.63
N ALA A 63 -8.31 1.68 -0.42
CA ALA A 63 -8.95 2.21 0.77
C ALA A 63 -9.24 3.72 0.62
N ARG A 64 -8.28 4.50 0.12
CA ARG A 64 -8.48 5.93 -0.13
C ARG A 64 -9.55 6.17 -1.20
N LYS A 65 -9.57 5.37 -2.27
CA LYS A 65 -10.62 5.44 -3.30
C LYS A 65 -12.00 5.12 -2.71
N ALA A 66 -12.11 4.09 -1.87
CA ALA A 66 -13.36 3.75 -1.19
C ALA A 66 -13.82 4.83 -0.21
N GLN A 67 -12.89 5.50 0.50
CA GLN A 67 -13.21 6.66 1.35
C GLN A 67 -13.71 7.85 0.53
N GLN A 68 -13.09 8.15 -0.62
CA GLN A 68 -13.55 9.22 -1.50
C GLN A 68 -14.97 8.93 -2.04
N THR A 69 -15.25 7.70 -2.48
CA THR A 69 -16.59 7.32 -2.93
C THR A 69 -17.64 7.39 -1.81
N ALA A 70 -17.29 7.03 -0.57
CA ALA A 70 -18.21 7.15 0.56
C ALA A 70 -18.52 8.60 0.96
N VAL A 71 -17.61 9.54 0.68
CA VAL A 71 -17.83 10.99 0.89
C VAL A 71 -18.67 11.60 -0.23
N ASP A 72 -18.52 11.14 -1.47
CA ASP A 72 -19.33 11.60 -2.61
C ASP A 72 -20.78 11.05 -2.58
N ASP A 73 -21.02 9.89 -1.95
CA ASP A 73 -22.35 9.31 -1.75
C ASP A 73 -23.07 9.86 -0.49
N GLU A 74 -22.50 10.84 0.22
CA GLU A 74 -23.21 11.56 1.28
C GLU A 74 -24.24 12.48 0.60
N PRO A 75 -25.56 12.20 0.70
CA PRO A 75 -26.56 13.02 0.04
C PRO A 75 -26.51 14.41 0.66
N ALA A 76 -26.63 15.42 -0.18
CA ALA A 76 -26.99 16.77 0.25
C ALA A 76 -28.38 16.73 0.91
N GLU A 77 -28.48 16.22 2.13
CA GLU A 77 -29.74 16.04 2.84
C GLU A 77 -29.55 16.28 4.34
N ASN A 78 -29.60 17.55 4.71
CA ASN A 78 -30.60 18.14 5.62
C ASN A 78 -30.14 19.57 6.01
N THR A 79 -30.83 20.61 5.50
CA THR A 79 -31.84 21.45 6.21
C THR A 79 -31.22 22.22 7.38
N ASP A 80 -31.32 23.55 7.51
CA ASP A 80 -32.26 24.60 7.06
C ASP A 80 -31.51 25.90 6.68
#